data_AF-A0A9C8WPR1-F1
#
_entry.id   AF-A0A9C8WPR1-F1
#
_cell.length_a   1.000
_cell.length_b   1.000
_cell.length_c   1.000
_cell.angle_alpha   90.00
_cell.angle_beta   90.00
_cell.angle_gamma   90.00
#
_symmetry.space_group_name_H-M   'P 1'
#
loop_
_entity.id
_entity.type
_entity.pdbx_description
1 polymer ?
#
loop_
_entity_poly.entity_id
_entity_poly.type
_entity_poly.pdbx_seq_one_letter_code
_entity_poly.pdbx_strand_id
1 'polypeptide(L)'
;MCTAPANNSWSGHQKLISQVLTYAKKAEFASGDVVLSPETEREVFYFIDKGTVEVSYTGARQTKITVALIGTGEFFGEIGFFDRGSRVRTIVAAEDVEIAIFDQEVMDNMRVQQLELFTDFLLYLTRRICKKFRRIAGESAPVAAYADSLSSRRSCKYTGAKPIPPNLVRSELWHFIHEQVEKASMELFDLSLALQEESAGGKKDPQQEQHCFSVLTGLVDAMPLFEEKIAGSGYEDILWGYIFKEIYPYFMRSYYAERSYHKPKGYAGDFLMIEHVYKNIPKGDGRLGELVDAFCLQRPASKAIRGRRRLMAEQLAALTAPFAEKGERIAIMNLACGPNRELFDFLKECPYSDLIEALCVDIDSEALQYTNRHVNTFSHLASIRLMNENVIKWSLGRVKHQIGPQNIIYSVGLCDYLDDRLFKAMITRCYQHLKPGGTLILGNYTQHKDAVFMDRILRWELIYRTAGQ
;
A
#
# COMPACT_ATOMS: atom_id res chain seq x y z
N MET A 1 -1.09 -21.98 -45.74
CA MET A 1 -1.88 -22.99 -44.99
C MET A 1 -0.94 -23.70 -44.03
N CYS A 2 -0.85 -23.22 -42.81
CA CYS A 2 -0.23 -23.95 -41.69
C CYS A 2 -1.22 -23.88 -40.54
N THR A 3 -1.84 -25.02 -40.28
CA THR A 3 -2.77 -25.25 -39.18
C THR A 3 -2.01 -25.15 -37.86
N ALA A 4 -2.51 -24.31 -36.96
CA ALA A 4 -2.08 -24.31 -35.57
C ALA A 4 -2.48 -25.66 -34.92
N PRO A 5 -1.65 -26.26 -34.06
CA PRO A 5 -2.03 -27.48 -33.35
C PRO A 5 -3.18 -27.16 -32.41
N ALA A 6 -4.25 -27.96 -32.48
CA ALA A 6 -5.36 -27.89 -31.54
C ALA A 6 -4.87 -28.16 -30.11
N ASN A 7 -5.21 -27.24 -29.21
CA ASN A 7 -5.01 -27.32 -27.76
C ASN A 7 -5.59 -28.63 -27.18
N ASN A 8 -4.74 -29.59 -26.83
CA ASN A 8 -5.13 -30.82 -26.12
C ASN A 8 -4.93 -30.73 -24.60
N SER A 9 -4.73 -29.53 -24.03
CA SER A 9 -4.41 -29.32 -22.61
C SER A 9 -5.62 -29.14 -21.68
N TRP A 10 -6.84 -29.03 -22.24
CA TRP A 10 -8.06 -28.80 -21.44
C TRP A 10 -8.67 -30.12 -20.90
N SER A 11 -8.50 -31.24 -21.61
CA SER A 11 -9.07 -32.54 -21.22
C SER A 11 -8.32 -33.22 -20.05
N GLY A 12 -6.99 -33.05 -19.98
CA GLY A 12 -6.16 -33.65 -18.93
C GLY A 12 -6.40 -33.07 -17.53
N HIS A 13 -6.61 -31.75 -17.42
CA HIS A 13 -6.84 -31.10 -16.12
C HIS A 13 -8.23 -31.40 -15.56
N GLN A 14 -9.27 -31.44 -16.41
CA GLN A 14 -10.61 -31.84 -15.96
C GLN A 14 -10.63 -33.28 -15.46
N LYS A 15 -9.91 -34.18 -16.13
CA LYS A 15 -9.73 -35.56 -15.69
C LYS A 15 -9.00 -35.63 -14.35
N LEU A 16 -7.88 -34.92 -14.20
CA LEU A 16 -7.13 -34.85 -12.94
C LEU A 16 -8.01 -34.36 -11.78
N ILE A 17 -8.72 -33.24 -11.97
CA ILE A 17 -9.60 -32.68 -10.94
C ILE A 17 -10.73 -33.66 -10.61
N SER A 18 -11.37 -34.30 -11.59
CA SER A 18 -12.43 -35.28 -11.33
C SER A 18 -11.95 -36.47 -10.49
N GLN A 19 -10.72 -36.93 -10.70
CA GLN A 19 -10.11 -38.03 -9.94
C GLN A 19 -9.69 -37.59 -8.53
N VAL A 20 -9.21 -36.36 -8.38
CA VAL A 20 -8.85 -35.79 -7.08
C VAL A 20 -10.09 -35.54 -6.21
N LEU A 21 -11.19 -35.08 -6.82
CA LEU A 21 -12.44 -34.80 -6.10
C LEU A 21 -13.09 -36.04 -5.48
N THR A 22 -12.74 -37.26 -5.91
CA THR A 22 -13.23 -38.49 -5.27
C THR A 22 -12.67 -38.71 -3.86
N TYR A 23 -11.55 -38.04 -3.52
CA TYR A 23 -10.93 -38.10 -2.20
C TYR A 23 -11.41 -36.99 -1.27
N ALA A 24 -11.99 -35.92 -1.82
CA ALA A 24 -12.33 -34.72 -1.07
C ALA A 24 -13.60 -34.90 -0.23
N LYS A 25 -13.63 -34.26 0.94
CA LYS A 25 -14.86 -34.15 1.75
C LYS A 25 -15.76 -33.10 1.10
N LYS A 26 -17.04 -33.38 0.90
CA LYS A 26 -17.99 -32.41 0.29
C LYS A 26 -18.74 -31.64 1.37
N ALA A 27 -18.98 -30.36 1.14
CA ALA A 27 -19.79 -29.51 2.00
C ALA A 27 -20.60 -28.50 1.16
N GLU A 28 -21.77 -28.16 1.68
CA GLU A 28 -22.69 -27.20 1.07
C GLU A 28 -22.88 -26.03 2.04
N PHE A 29 -22.91 -24.82 1.51
CA PHE A 29 -23.09 -23.59 2.27
C PHE A 29 -24.15 -22.74 1.58
N ALA A 30 -25.10 -22.22 2.36
CA ALA A 30 -26.12 -21.31 1.84
C ALA A 30 -25.54 -19.91 1.64
N SER A 31 -26.17 -19.09 0.80
CA SER A 31 -25.80 -17.68 0.65
C SER A 31 -25.72 -16.97 2.02
N GLY A 32 -24.58 -16.32 2.28
CA GLY A 32 -24.31 -15.62 3.54
C GLY A 32 -23.52 -16.43 4.57
N ASP A 33 -23.36 -17.74 4.39
CA ASP A 33 -22.61 -18.58 5.33
C ASP A 33 -21.10 -18.30 5.28
N VAL A 34 -20.46 -18.34 6.45
CA VAL A 34 -19.00 -18.20 6.57
C VAL A 34 -18.36 -19.54 6.23
N VAL A 35 -17.64 -19.58 5.12
CA VAL A 35 -16.94 -20.77 4.62
C VAL A 35 -15.56 -20.91 5.27
N LEU A 36 -14.88 -19.79 5.50
CA LEU A 36 -13.56 -19.74 6.11
C LEU A 36 -13.42 -18.49 6.97
N SER A 37 -12.88 -18.62 8.18
CA SER A 37 -12.62 -17.52 9.11
C SER A 37 -11.19 -17.59 9.66
N PRO A 38 -10.64 -16.48 10.20
CA PRO A 38 -9.35 -16.51 10.88
C PRO A 38 -9.29 -17.44 12.11
N GLU A 39 -10.45 -17.83 12.62
CA GLU A 39 -10.64 -18.65 13.83
C GLU A 39 -10.83 -20.14 13.51
N THR A 40 -11.01 -20.52 12.24
CA THR A 40 -11.22 -21.92 11.82
C THR A 40 -9.90 -22.66 11.59
N GLU A 41 -9.99 -24.00 11.59
CA GLU A 41 -8.84 -24.92 11.56
C GLU A 41 -7.81 -24.58 10.49
N ARG A 42 -6.54 -24.69 10.92
CA ARG A 42 -5.36 -24.46 10.10
C ARG A 42 -5.11 -25.72 9.29
N GLU A 43 -4.59 -25.57 8.07
CA GLU A 43 -4.18 -26.67 7.19
C GLU A 43 -5.31 -27.34 6.38
N VAL A 44 -6.25 -26.53 5.88
CA VAL A 44 -7.29 -26.96 4.92
C VAL A 44 -7.34 -26.01 3.72
N PHE A 45 -7.62 -26.54 2.53
CA PHE A 45 -7.95 -25.75 1.35
C PHE A 45 -9.16 -26.32 0.60
N TYR A 46 -9.72 -25.53 -0.30
CA TYR A 46 -11.05 -25.78 -0.87
C TYR A 46 -11.04 -25.65 -2.39
N PHE A 47 -11.96 -26.39 -3.03
CA PHE A 47 -12.31 -26.27 -4.45
C PHE A 47 -13.80 -25.96 -4.59
N ILE A 48 -14.16 -25.04 -5.48
CA ILE A 48 -15.57 -24.68 -5.73
C ILE A 48 -16.11 -25.55 -6.85
N ASP A 49 -16.96 -26.51 -6.50
CA ASP A 49 -17.67 -27.38 -7.46
C ASP A 49 -18.81 -26.59 -8.14
N LYS A 50 -19.49 -25.74 -7.36
CA LYS A 50 -20.56 -24.86 -7.85
C LYS A 50 -20.73 -23.63 -6.97
N GLY A 51 -21.07 -22.50 -7.60
CA GLY A 51 -21.38 -21.24 -6.94
C GLY A 51 -20.18 -20.29 -6.84
N THR A 52 -20.30 -19.27 -6.01
CA THR A 52 -19.31 -18.20 -5.87
C THR A 52 -19.15 -17.81 -4.41
N VAL A 53 -17.90 -17.64 -3.98
CA VAL A 53 -17.57 -17.15 -2.64
C VAL A 53 -16.95 -15.75 -2.71
N GLU A 54 -17.27 -14.94 -1.72
CA GLU A 54 -16.76 -13.59 -1.52
C GLU A 54 -15.63 -13.60 -0.49
N VAL A 55 -14.45 -13.16 -0.89
CA VAL A 55 -13.35 -12.88 0.03
C VAL A 55 -13.51 -11.47 0.54
N SER A 56 -13.66 -11.30 1.85
CA SER A 56 -13.83 -10.00 2.47
C SER A 56 -13.00 -9.87 3.74
N TYR A 57 -12.86 -8.63 4.23
CA TYR A 57 -12.45 -8.41 5.61
C TYR A 57 -13.40 -7.41 6.25
N THR A 58 -13.63 -7.61 7.54
CA THR A 58 -14.41 -6.70 8.37
C THR A 58 -13.46 -5.69 8.97
N GLY A 59 -13.53 -4.44 8.53
CA GLY A 59 -12.75 -3.35 9.13
C GLY A 59 -13.23 -3.01 10.54
N ALA A 60 -12.45 -2.23 11.30
CA ALA A 60 -12.74 -1.81 12.69
C ALA A 60 -14.09 -1.09 12.92
N ARG A 61 -14.86 -0.78 11.87
CA ARG A 61 -16.21 -0.19 11.92
C ARG A 61 -17.31 -1.16 11.43
N GLN A 62 -17.07 -2.46 11.49
CA GLN A 62 -17.93 -3.52 10.92
C GLN A 62 -18.25 -3.35 9.41
N THR A 63 -17.48 -2.53 8.69
CA THR A 63 -17.69 -2.32 7.25
C THR A 63 -17.03 -3.47 6.50
N LYS A 64 -17.86 -4.30 5.85
CA LYS A 64 -17.41 -5.42 4.99
C LYS A 64 -16.75 -4.84 3.74
N ILE A 65 -15.49 -5.17 3.50
CA ILE A 65 -14.77 -4.77 2.29
C ILE A 65 -14.51 -6.02 1.47
N THR A 66 -15.22 -6.14 0.34
CA THR A 66 -15.03 -7.18 -0.65
C THR A 66 -13.71 -6.99 -1.38
N VAL A 67 -12.88 -8.03 -1.36
CA VAL A 67 -11.54 -8.05 -1.96
C VAL A 67 -11.57 -8.76 -3.32
N ALA A 68 -12.28 -9.88 -3.39
CA ALA A 68 -12.38 -10.70 -4.59
C ALA A 68 -13.62 -11.60 -4.54
N LEU A 69 -14.09 -12.02 -5.71
CA LEU A 69 -15.04 -13.11 -5.89
C LEU A 69 -14.29 -14.30 -6.50
N ILE A 70 -14.51 -15.49 -5.95
CA ILE A 70 -13.91 -16.75 -6.42
C ILE A 70 -15.07 -17.64 -6.85
N GLY A 71 -15.09 -18.02 -8.13
CA GLY A 71 -16.18 -18.81 -8.72
C GLY A 71 -15.82 -20.27 -9.00
N THR A 72 -16.78 -21.02 -9.51
CA THR A 72 -16.65 -22.43 -9.91
C THR A 72 -15.33 -22.76 -10.64
N GLY A 73 -14.72 -23.89 -10.27
CA GLY A 73 -13.47 -24.39 -10.88
C GLY A 73 -12.18 -23.81 -10.28
N GLU A 74 -12.31 -22.92 -9.29
CA GLU A 74 -11.18 -22.31 -8.59
C GLU A 74 -10.90 -22.97 -7.24
N PHE A 75 -9.61 -22.94 -6.87
CA PHE A 75 -9.14 -23.29 -5.52
C PHE A 75 -8.91 -22.03 -4.70
N PHE A 76 -9.18 -22.13 -3.39
CA PHE A 76 -8.84 -21.12 -2.39
C PHE A 76 -8.35 -21.75 -1.08
N GLY A 77 -7.57 -21.00 -0.30
CA GLY A 77 -6.93 -21.48 0.93
C GLY A 77 -5.62 -22.26 0.71
N GLU A 78 -5.23 -22.50 -0.54
CA GLU A 78 -4.08 -23.34 -0.90
C GLU A 78 -2.74 -22.80 -0.36
N ILE A 79 -2.59 -21.47 -0.30
CA ILE A 79 -1.36 -20.85 0.19
C ILE A 79 -1.21 -21.08 1.71
N GLY A 80 -2.30 -20.96 2.47
CA GLY A 80 -2.30 -21.22 3.90
C GLY A 80 -2.00 -22.68 4.23
N PHE A 81 -2.50 -23.60 3.40
CA PHE A 81 -2.18 -25.03 3.48
C PHE A 81 -0.67 -25.31 3.30
N PHE A 82 -0.02 -24.72 2.29
CA PHE A 82 1.40 -25.02 1.99
C PHE A 82 2.41 -24.25 2.84
N ASP A 83 2.17 -22.97 3.13
CA ASP A 83 3.12 -22.10 3.86
C ASP A 83 2.95 -22.21 5.39
N ARG A 84 1.89 -22.89 5.86
CA ARG A 84 1.49 -22.97 7.27
C ARG A 84 1.32 -21.60 7.96
N GLY A 85 1.23 -20.52 7.17
CA GLY A 85 1.08 -19.14 7.64
C GLY A 85 -0.38 -18.77 7.94
N SER A 86 -0.60 -17.81 8.84
CA SER A 86 -1.94 -17.52 9.41
C SER A 86 -2.74 -16.40 8.72
N ARG A 87 -2.42 -16.01 7.49
CA ARG A 87 -3.13 -14.89 6.81
C ARG A 87 -4.42 -15.38 6.12
N VAL A 88 -5.32 -15.97 6.89
CA VAL A 88 -6.63 -16.38 6.41
C VAL A 88 -7.59 -15.18 6.46
N ARG A 89 -8.15 -14.82 5.31
CA ARG A 89 -9.20 -13.78 5.22
C ARG A 89 -10.57 -14.44 5.38
N THR A 90 -11.57 -13.69 5.83
CA THR A 90 -12.95 -14.19 5.91
C THR A 90 -13.49 -14.44 4.51
N ILE A 91 -14.00 -15.64 4.28
CA ILE A 91 -14.64 -16.05 3.03
C ILE A 91 -16.08 -16.41 3.33
N VAL A 92 -17.00 -15.80 2.59
CA VAL A 92 -18.45 -15.94 2.76
C VAL A 92 -19.06 -16.42 1.46
N ALA A 93 -20.01 -17.35 1.52
CA ALA A 93 -20.78 -17.77 0.35
C ALA A 93 -21.58 -16.57 -0.20
N ALA A 94 -21.34 -16.16 -1.45
CA ALA A 94 -22.08 -15.07 -2.08
C ALA A 94 -23.47 -15.55 -2.55
N GLU A 95 -23.53 -16.80 -2.96
CA GLU A 95 -24.71 -17.57 -3.34
C GLU A 95 -24.60 -18.97 -2.72
N ASP A 96 -25.57 -19.85 -2.94
CA ASP A 96 -25.46 -21.24 -2.50
C ASP A 96 -24.25 -21.90 -3.18
N VAL A 97 -23.32 -22.43 -2.39
CA VAL A 97 -22.06 -22.99 -2.88
C VAL A 97 -21.88 -24.44 -2.47
N GLU A 98 -21.37 -25.23 -3.40
CA GLU A 98 -20.93 -26.61 -3.19
C GLU A 98 -19.40 -26.62 -3.28
N ILE A 99 -18.73 -27.04 -2.20
CA ILE A 99 -17.27 -27.05 -2.14
C ILE A 99 -16.72 -28.43 -1.78
N ALA A 100 -15.54 -28.72 -2.30
CA ALA A 100 -14.73 -29.86 -1.93
C ALA A 100 -13.58 -29.41 -1.01
N ILE A 101 -13.41 -30.11 0.10
CA ILE A 101 -12.50 -29.81 1.20
C ILE A 101 -11.31 -30.77 1.16
N PHE A 102 -10.11 -30.21 1.24
CA PHE A 102 -8.83 -30.92 1.26
C PHE A 102 -8.05 -30.56 2.53
N ASP A 103 -8.02 -31.48 3.48
CA ASP A 103 -7.21 -31.41 4.69
C ASP A 103 -5.97 -32.32 4.56
N GLN A 104 -5.15 -32.39 5.62
CA GLN A 104 -3.97 -33.28 5.63
C GLN A 104 -4.33 -34.75 5.41
N GLU A 105 -5.43 -35.21 6.00
CA GLU A 105 -5.87 -36.61 5.91
C GLU A 105 -6.24 -36.98 4.47
N VAL A 106 -6.99 -36.12 3.77
CA VAL A 106 -7.35 -36.28 2.36
C VAL A 106 -6.08 -36.35 1.49
N MET A 107 -5.13 -35.45 1.74
CA MET A 107 -3.88 -35.40 0.99
C MET A 107 -2.98 -36.63 1.25
N ASP A 108 -2.92 -37.11 2.50
CA ASP A 108 -2.16 -38.31 2.86
C ASP A 108 -2.81 -39.58 2.32
N ASN A 109 -4.14 -39.69 2.38
CA ASN A 109 -4.87 -40.82 1.81
C ASN A 109 -4.62 -40.91 0.29
N MET A 110 -4.66 -39.78 -0.41
CA MET A 110 -4.34 -39.73 -1.84
C MET A 110 -2.89 -40.12 -2.11
N ARG A 111 -1.94 -39.65 -1.28
CA ARG A 111 -0.51 -40.00 -1.38
C ARG A 111 -0.27 -41.49 -1.21
N VAL A 112 -0.95 -42.14 -0.27
CA VAL A 112 -0.79 -43.58 0.03
C VAL A 112 -1.47 -44.44 -1.03
N GLN A 113 -2.67 -44.08 -1.48
CA GLN A 113 -3.45 -44.91 -2.41
C GLN A 113 -3.05 -44.73 -3.88
N GLN A 114 -2.73 -43.49 -4.30
CA GLN A 114 -2.38 -43.17 -5.68
C GLN A 114 -1.31 -42.08 -5.74
N LEU A 115 -0.05 -42.48 -5.53
CA LEU A 115 1.10 -41.58 -5.51
C LEU A 115 1.28 -40.76 -6.81
N GLU A 116 0.98 -41.35 -7.97
CA GLU A 116 1.02 -40.65 -9.26
C GLU A 116 -0.01 -39.52 -9.33
N LEU A 117 -1.26 -39.81 -8.92
CA LEU A 117 -2.34 -38.82 -8.88
C LEU A 117 -2.01 -37.66 -7.92
N PHE A 118 -1.49 -37.99 -6.74
CA PHE A 118 -1.02 -37.01 -5.76
C PHE A 118 0.07 -36.10 -6.33
N THR A 119 1.05 -36.68 -7.02
CA THR A 119 2.18 -35.93 -7.61
C THR A 119 1.70 -34.98 -8.71
N ASP A 120 0.83 -35.47 -9.60
CA ASP A 120 0.23 -34.65 -10.67
C ASP A 120 -0.61 -33.51 -10.09
N PHE A 121 -1.36 -33.78 -9.02
CA PHE A 121 -2.16 -32.78 -8.33
C PHE A 121 -1.30 -31.70 -7.66
N LEU A 122 -0.22 -32.09 -6.97
CA LEU A 122 0.73 -31.13 -6.38
C LEU A 122 1.42 -30.27 -7.46
N LEU A 123 1.84 -30.87 -8.57
CA LEU A 123 2.43 -30.12 -9.68
C LEU A 123 1.42 -29.14 -10.29
N TYR A 124 0.15 -29.55 -10.41
CA TYR A 124 -0.92 -28.70 -10.87
C TYR A 124 -1.17 -27.49 -9.94
N LEU A 125 -1.32 -27.73 -8.63
CA LEU A 125 -1.48 -26.67 -7.63
C LEU A 125 -0.28 -25.71 -7.63
N THR A 126 0.94 -26.25 -7.62
CA THR A 126 2.18 -25.45 -7.65
C THR A 126 2.26 -24.55 -8.88
N ARG A 127 1.94 -25.09 -10.07
CA ARG A 127 1.89 -24.29 -11.31
C ARG A 127 0.82 -23.20 -11.25
N ARG A 128 -0.36 -23.47 -10.68
CA ARG A 128 -1.41 -22.46 -10.49
C ARG A 128 -0.97 -21.36 -9.55
N ILE A 129 -0.39 -21.71 -8.40
CA ILE A 129 0.16 -20.76 -7.43
C ILE A 129 1.24 -19.90 -8.09
N CYS A 130 2.19 -20.50 -8.81
CA CYS A 130 3.23 -19.77 -9.55
C CYS A 130 2.66 -18.84 -10.62
N LYS A 131 1.60 -19.25 -11.34
CA LYS A 131 0.90 -18.39 -12.30
C LYS A 131 0.20 -17.22 -11.62
N LYS A 132 -0.49 -17.45 -10.50
CA LYS A 132 -1.11 -16.39 -9.68
C LYS A 132 -0.03 -15.37 -9.24
N PHE A 133 1.09 -15.84 -8.70
CA PHE A 133 2.22 -14.97 -8.33
C PHE A 133 2.82 -14.22 -9.52
N ARG A 134 3.03 -14.89 -10.66
CA ARG A 134 3.59 -14.25 -11.86
C ARG A 134 2.65 -13.19 -12.43
N ARG A 135 1.33 -13.41 -12.37
CA ARG A 135 0.34 -12.40 -12.78
C ARG A 135 0.42 -11.18 -11.87
N ILE A 136 0.40 -11.39 -10.56
CA ILE A 136 0.54 -10.31 -9.56
C ILE A 136 1.88 -9.56 -9.73
N ALA A 137 2.98 -10.28 -9.91
CA ALA A 137 4.31 -9.70 -10.11
C ALA A 137 4.45 -9.00 -11.47
N GLY A 138 3.82 -9.54 -12.53
CA GLY A 138 3.81 -8.95 -13.87
C GLY A 138 2.97 -7.68 -13.95
N GLU A 139 1.81 -7.65 -13.28
CA GLU A 139 0.99 -6.44 -13.08
C GLU A 139 1.75 -5.38 -12.26
N SER A 140 2.61 -5.81 -11.33
CA SER A 140 3.44 -4.91 -10.51
C SER A 140 4.71 -4.41 -11.20
N ALA A 141 5.16 -5.04 -12.30
CA ALA A 141 6.44 -4.72 -12.95
C ALA A 141 6.53 -3.27 -13.49
N PRO A 142 5.49 -2.68 -14.13
CA PRO A 142 5.53 -1.28 -14.55
C PRO A 142 5.66 -0.30 -13.37
N VAL A 143 4.99 -0.61 -12.26
CA VAL A 143 5.02 0.20 -11.03
C VAL A 143 6.37 0.07 -10.33
N ALA A 144 6.94 -1.13 -10.27
CA ALA A 144 8.28 -1.35 -9.73
C ALA A 144 9.35 -0.60 -10.55
N ALA A 145 9.32 -0.69 -11.88
CA ALA A 145 10.24 0.05 -12.74
C ALA A 145 10.07 1.58 -12.65
N TYR A 146 8.84 2.04 -12.41
CA TYR A 146 8.57 3.44 -12.11
C TYR A 146 9.17 3.86 -10.76
N ALA A 147 8.97 3.06 -9.71
CA ALA A 147 9.57 3.31 -8.40
C ALA A 147 11.10 3.35 -8.46
N ASP A 148 11.73 2.46 -9.24
CA ASP A 148 13.17 2.50 -9.48
C ASP A 148 13.60 3.83 -10.12
N SER A 149 12.79 4.38 -11.04
CA SER A 149 13.06 5.69 -11.66
C SER A 149 12.87 6.88 -10.72
N LEU A 150 12.10 6.71 -9.64
CA LEU A 150 11.92 7.69 -8.57
C LEU A 150 13.02 7.60 -7.51
N SER A 151 13.73 6.47 -7.42
CA SER A 151 14.81 6.29 -6.45
C SER A 151 16.07 7.05 -6.88
N SER A 152 16.23 8.28 -6.38
CA SER A 152 17.37 9.15 -6.68
C SER A 152 18.64 8.77 -5.90
N ARG A 153 18.47 8.14 -4.73
CA ARG A 153 19.57 7.54 -3.97
C ARG A 153 19.59 6.06 -4.25
N ARG A 154 20.77 5.50 -4.50
CA ARG A 154 20.99 4.05 -4.34
C ARG A 154 20.48 3.74 -2.93
N SER A 155 19.27 3.19 -2.83
CA SER A 155 18.72 2.69 -1.58
C SER A 155 19.86 1.90 -0.94
N CYS A 156 20.39 2.43 0.17
CA CYS A 156 21.28 1.66 0.99
C CYS A 156 20.36 0.61 1.61
N LYS A 157 20.12 -0.47 0.86
CA LYS A 157 19.35 -1.61 1.33
C LYS A 157 20.05 -2.01 2.61
N TYR A 158 19.37 -1.84 3.74
CA TYR A 158 19.83 -2.42 4.98
C TYR A 158 19.96 -3.92 4.72
N THR A 159 21.19 -4.40 4.57
CA THR A 159 21.49 -5.81 4.29
C THR A 159 21.50 -6.64 5.57
N GLY A 160 21.18 -6.03 6.71
CA GLY A 160 21.26 -6.61 8.05
C GLY A 160 22.08 -5.75 9.01
N ALA A 161 21.96 -6.04 10.30
CA ALA A 161 22.73 -5.35 11.34
C ALA A 161 24.20 -5.71 11.17
N LYS A 162 25.06 -4.70 11.05
CA LYS A 162 26.51 -4.90 11.04
C LYS A 162 26.99 -5.11 12.49
N PRO A 163 28.01 -5.96 12.72
CA PRO A 163 28.61 -6.08 14.04
C PRO A 163 29.10 -4.72 14.53
N ILE A 164 28.82 -4.39 15.80
CA ILE A 164 29.22 -3.12 16.40
C ILE A 164 30.71 -3.20 16.76
N PRO A 165 31.57 -2.31 16.23
CA PRO A 165 33.00 -2.34 16.49
C PRO A 165 33.33 -2.11 17.98
N PRO A 166 34.33 -2.81 18.57
CA PRO A 166 34.66 -2.65 20.00
C PRO A 166 35.05 -1.23 20.40
N ASN A 167 35.67 -0.48 19.49
CA ASN A 167 36.02 0.92 19.72
C ASN A 167 34.79 1.84 19.70
N LEU A 168 33.77 1.51 18.91
CA LEU A 168 32.49 2.24 18.92
C LEU A 168 31.78 2.03 20.26
N VAL A 169 31.72 0.80 20.78
CA VAL A 169 31.05 0.49 22.07
C VAL A 169 31.62 1.30 23.25
N ARG A 170 32.89 1.71 23.19
CA ARG A 170 33.55 2.51 24.23
C ARG A 170 33.46 4.02 24.01
N SER A 171 32.81 4.46 22.93
CA SER A 171 32.72 5.87 22.57
C SER A 171 31.55 6.57 23.25
N GLU A 172 31.70 7.86 23.51
CA GLU A 172 30.60 8.70 24.01
C GLU A 172 29.40 8.70 23.05
N LEU A 173 29.66 8.64 21.75
CA LEU A 173 28.63 8.57 20.71
C LEU A 173 27.74 7.33 20.88
N TRP A 174 28.36 6.17 21.10
CA TRP A 174 27.63 4.93 21.36
C TRP A 174 26.80 5.03 22.63
N HIS A 175 27.42 5.42 23.76
CA HIS A 175 26.70 5.51 25.03
C HIS A 175 25.50 6.45 24.95
N PHE A 176 25.66 7.62 24.30
CA PHE A 176 24.60 8.59 24.11
C PHE A 176 23.40 8.04 23.32
N ILE A 177 23.66 7.30 22.22
CA ILE A 177 22.60 6.71 21.38
C ILE A 177 21.98 5.49 22.08
N HIS A 178 22.83 4.59 22.56
CA HIS A 178 22.44 3.33 23.20
C HIS A 178 21.52 3.57 24.40
N GLU A 179 21.89 4.49 25.31
CA GLU A 179 21.09 4.78 26.50
C GLU A 179 19.66 5.22 26.15
N GLN A 180 19.51 6.10 25.16
CA GLN A 180 18.19 6.62 24.75
C GLN A 180 17.36 5.57 24.00
N VAL A 181 17.99 4.82 23.11
CA VAL A 181 17.31 3.77 22.33
C VAL A 181 16.91 2.60 23.21
N GLU A 182 17.83 2.12 24.06
CA GLU A 182 17.57 1.02 24.98
C GLU A 182 16.46 1.38 25.96
N LYS A 183 16.50 2.59 26.55
CA LYS A 183 15.42 3.08 27.41
C LYS A 183 14.07 3.06 26.70
N ALA A 184 13.98 3.62 25.49
CA ALA A 184 12.74 3.64 24.72
C ALA A 184 12.26 2.22 24.38
N SER A 185 13.16 1.31 23.99
CA SER A 185 12.83 -0.08 23.69
C SER A 185 12.33 -0.85 24.90
N MET A 186 12.97 -0.68 26.08
CA MET A 186 12.51 -1.27 27.33
C MET A 186 11.10 -0.77 27.69
N GLU A 187 10.87 0.54 27.66
CA GLU A 187 9.56 1.11 27.96
C GLU A 187 8.48 0.62 26.97
N LEU A 188 8.80 0.53 25.66
CA LEU A 188 7.87 -0.02 24.66
C LEU A 188 7.63 -1.52 24.82
N PHE A 189 8.60 -2.28 25.32
CA PHE A 189 8.43 -3.68 25.66
C PHE A 189 7.45 -3.86 26.82
N ASP A 190 7.66 -3.13 27.91
CA ASP A 190 6.80 -3.18 29.09
C ASP A 190 5.37 -2.72 28.75
N LEU A 191 5.25 -1.63 27.98
CA LEU A 191 3.96 -1.18 27.43
C LEU A 191 3.30 -2.23 26.53
N SER A 192 4.08 -2.96 25.71
CA SER A 192 3.52 -4.03 24.88
C SER A 192 2.87 -5.12 25.73
N LEU A 193 3.50 -5.49 26.85
CA LEU A 193 3.00 -6.53 27.74
C LEU A 193 1.75 -6.04 28.49
N ALA A 194 1.84 -4.88 29.13
CA ALA A 194 0.72 -4.31 29.91
C ALA A 194 -0.53 -4.09 29.05
N LEU A 195 -0.37 -3.49 27.87
CA LEU A 195 -1.49 -3.26 26.95
C LEU A 195 -2.09 -4.56 26.43
N GLN A 196 -1.32 -5.65 26.32
CA GLN A 196 -1.81 -6.95 25.88
C GLN A 196 -2.71 -7.60 26.95
N GLU A 197 -2.32 -7.54 28.22
CA GLU A 197 -3.11 -8.05 29.34
C GLU A 197 -4.45 -7.33 29.49
N GLU A 198 -4.46 -6.00 29.38
CA GLU A 198 -5.68 -5.20 29.51
C GLU A 198 -6.60 -5.28 28.29
N SER A 199 -6.01 -5.34 27.08
CA SER A 199 -6.77 -5.50 25.84
C SER A 199 -7.47 -6.85 25.77
N ALA A 200 -6.90 -7.90 26.37
CA ALA A 200 -7.58 -9.19 26.53
C ALA A 200 -8.86 -9.08 27.37
N GLY A 201 -8.92 -8.09 28.27
CA GLY A 201 -10.13 -7.73 29.04
C GLY A 201 -11.05 -6.71 28.35
N GLY A 202 -10.75 -6.28 27.12
CA GLY A 202 -11.53 -5.31 26.35
C GLY A 202 -11.52 -3.88 26.90
N LYS A 203 -10.60 -3.56 27.83
CA LYS A 203 -10.51 -2.25 28.47
C LYS A 203 -9.44 -1.39 27.80
N LYS A 204 -9.67 -0.08 27.77
CA LYS A 204 -8.65 0.92 27.40
C LYS A 204 -8.02 1.47 28.66
N ASP A 205 -6.71 1.68 28.63
CA ASP A 205 -5.98 2.43 29.66
C ASP A 205 -5.39 3.72 29.05
N PRO A 206 -6.09 4.86 29.23
CA PRO A 206 -5.61 6.14 28.74
C PRO A 206 -4.24 6.54 29.27
N GLN A 207 -3.84 6.08 30.47
CA GLN A 207 -2.53 6.42 31.04
C GLN A 207 -1.41 5.71 30.30
N GLN A 208 -1.52 4.40 30.10
CA GLN A 208 -0.55 3.63 29.30
C GLN A 208 -0.52 4.09 27.84
N GLU A 209 -1.67 4.42 27.26
CA GLU A 209 -1.73 4.98 25.90
C GLU A 209 -0.97 6.30 25.82
N GLN A 210 -1.22 7.23 26.74
CA GLN A 210 -0.51 8.51 26.79
C GLN A 210 0.98 8.32 27.06
N HIS A 211 1.36 7.36 27.90
CA HIS A 211 2.75 7.01 28.14
C HIS A 211 3.41 6.53 26.85
N CYS A 212 2.80 5.60 26.12
CA CYS A 212 3.27 5.14 24.81
C CYS A 212 3.53 6.30 23.83
N PHE A 213 2.59 7.25 23.72
CA PHE A 213 2.79 8.45 22.91
C PHE A 213 3.99 9.30 23.38
N SER A 214 4.21 9.41 24.68
CA SER A 214 5.36 10.12 25.25
C SER A 214 6.69 9.45 24.88
N VAL A 215 6.78 8.12 24.99
CA VAL A 215 7.98 7.35 24.64
C VAL A 215 8.30 7.49 23.15
N LEU A 216 7.31 7.28 22.28
CA LEU A 216 7.47 7.43 20.83
C LEU A 216 7.85 8.87 20.44
N THR A 217 7.26 9.87 21.11
CA THR A 217 7.58 11.29 20.86
C THR A 217 9.01 11.61 21.28
N GLY A 218 9.43 11.19 22.48
CA GLY A 218 10.78 11.40 22.97
C GLY A 218 11.84 10.78 22.06
N LEU A 219 11.61 9.53 21.63
CA LEU A 219 12.50 8.84 20.70
C LEU A 219 12.60 9.56 19.35
N VAL A 220 11.47 9.94 18.75
CA VAL A 220 11.46 10.61 17.43
C VAL A 220 12.04 12.02 17.50
N ASP A 221 11.70 12.79 18.54
CA ASP A 221 12.21 14.16 18.69
C ASP A 221 13.72 14.19 19.01
N ALA A 222 14.31 13.09 19.49
CA ALA A 222 15.76 12.93 19.66
C ALA A 222 16.52 12.61 18.35
N MET A 223 15.84 12.08 17.32
CA MET A 223 16.48 11.64 16.08
C MET A 223 17.25 12.72 15.31
N PRO A 224 16.83 14.00 15.25
CA PRO A 224 17.63 15.05 14.64
C PRO A 224 19.01 15.22 15.31
N LEU A 225 19.07 15.09 16.64
CA LEU A 225 20.33 15.15 17.38
C LEU A 225 21.17 13.88 17.16
N PHE A 226 20.53 12.72 16.95
CA PHE A 226 21.23 11.51 16.53
C PHE A 226 21.88 11.72 15.16
N GLU A 227 21.14 12.23 14.17
CA GLU A 227 21.66 12.51 12.84
C GLU A 227 22.86 13.46 12.89
N GLU A 228 22.78 14.54 13.66
CA GLU A 228 23.89 15.50 13.84
C GLU A 228 25.15 14.82 14.39
N LYS A 229 25.02 13.98 15.43
CA LYS A 229 26.16 13.32 16.07
C LYS A 229 26.70 12.13 15.28
N ILE A 230 25.85 11.44 14.54
CA ILE A 230 26.21 10.28 13.71
C ILE A 230 26.91 10.73 12.44
N ALA A 231 26.51 11.87 11.86
CA ALA A 231 27.06 12.37 10.61
C ALA A 231 28.58 12.62 10.71
N GLY A 232 29.34 12.01 9.81
CA GLY A 232 30.80 12.14 9.75
C GLY A 232 31.55 11.25 10.73
N SER A 233 30.85 10.39 11.48
CA SER A 233 31.48 9.45 12.42
C SER A 233 32.18 8.26 11.74
N GLY A 234 31.82 7.97 10.48
CA GLY A 234 32.24 6.73 9.81
C GLY A 234 31.49 5.48 10.28
N TYR A 235 30.52 5.63 11.20
CA TYR A 235 29.69 4.57 11.75
C TYR A 235 28.20 4.72 11.42
N GLU A 236 27.85 5.54 10.44
CA GLU A 236 26.48 5.94 10.10
C GLU A 236 25.57 4.73 9.86
N ASP A 237 26.00 3.82 8.98
CA ASP A 237 25.25 2.60 8.67
C ASP A 237 25.09 1.69 9.89
N ILE A 238 26.11 1.63 10.76
CA ILE A 238 26.12 0.74 11.93
C ILE A 238 25.16 1.28 12.99
N LEU A 239 25.24 2.57 13.31
CA LEU A 239 24.43 3.21 14.33
C LEU A 239 22.96 3.29 13.91
N TRP A 240 22.66 3.69 12.67
CA TRP A 240 21.28 3.65 12.17
C TRP A 240 20.75 2.22 12.03
N GLY A 241 21.61 1.26 11.69
CA GLY A 241 21.25 -0.16 11.70
C GLY A 241 20.90 -0.68 13.09
N TYR A 242 21.66 -0.28 14.10
CA TYR A 242 21.38 -0.58 15.51
C TYR A 242 20.06 0.05 15.97
N ILE A 243 19.90 1.38 15.80
CA ILE A 243 18.68 2.11 16.16
C ILE A 243 17.46 1.44 15.52
N PHE A 244 17.53 1.16 14.22
CA PHE A 244 16.46 0.51 13.49
C PHE A 244 16.13 -0.86 14.05
N LYS A 245 17.14 -1.71 14.29
CA LYS A 245 16.97 -3.07 14.83
C LYS A 245 16.22 -3.04 16.17
N GLU A 246 16.60 -2.16 17.08
CA GLU A 246 16.02 -2.11 18.43
C GLU A 246 14.56 -1.66 18.40
N ILE A 247 14.20 -0.71 17.54
CA ILE A 247 12.83 -0.16 17.49
C ILE A 247 11.91 -0.94 16.53
N TYR A 248 12.48 -1.76 15.65
CA TYR A 248 11.78 -2.53 14.62
C TYR A 248 10.57 -3.32 15.15
N PRO A 249 10.67 -4.08 16.26
CA PRO A 249 9.57 -4.91 16.76
C PRO A 249 8.33 -4.12 17.15
N TYR A 250 8.48 -2.81 17.43
CA TYR A 250 7.38 -1.94 17.85
C TYR A 250 6.83 -1.16 16.65
N PHE A 251 7.70 -0.55 15.85
CA PHE A 251 7.27 0.24 14.70
C PHE A 251 6.59 -0.61 13.62
N MET A 252 7.10 -1.80 13.32
CA MET A 252 6.53 -2.65 12.26
C MET A 252 5.16 -3.25 12.60
N ARG A 253 4.66 -3.03 13.83
CA ARG A 253 3.27 -3.35 14.18
C ARG A 253 2.29 -2.32 13.66
N SER A 254 2.75 -1.13 13.24
CA SER A 254 1.91 -0.13 12.60
C SER A 254 1.79 -0.40 11.10
N TYR A 255 0.58 -0.35 10.55
CA TYR A 255 0.36 -0.41 9.09
C TYR A 255 1.06 0.73 8.35
N TYR A 256 1.04 1.95 8.90
CA TYR A 256 1.75 3.10 8.36
C TYR A 256 3.25 2.80 8.23
N ALA A 257 3.89 2.36 9.32
CA ALA A 257 5.33 2.15 9.32
C ALA A 257 5.73 0.93 8.49
N GLU A 258 5.00 -0.18 8.62
CA GLU A 258 5.20 -1.40 7.85
C GLU A 258 5.09 -1.15 6.34
N ARG A 259 4.04 -0.44 5.90
CA ARG A 259 3.83 -0.14 4.48
C ARG A 259 4.86 0.85 3.94
N SER A 260 5.20 1.88 4.71
CA SER A 260 6.26 2.84 4.34
C SER A 260 7.59 2.14 4.12
N TYR A 261 7.93 1.20 5.01
CA TYR A 261 9.19 0.47 4.98
C TYR A 261 9.24 -0.56 3.84
N HIS A 262 8.22 -1.43 3.73
CA HIS A 262 8.21 -2.51 2.76
C HIS A 262 7.90 -2.05 1.33
N LYS A 263 7.24 -0.90 1.17
CA LYS A 263 6.94 -0.29 -0.13
C LYS A 263 6.33 -1.32 -1.09
N PRO A 264 5.13 -1.84 -0.82
CA PRO A 264 4.52 -2.90 -1.62
C PRO A 264 4.31 -2.51 -3.10
N LYS A 265 4.27 -1.20 -3.39
CA LYS A 265 4.24 -0.62 -4.75
C LYS A 265 5.59 -0.05 -5.20
N GLY A 266 6.69 -0.39 -4.52
CA GLY A 266 8.05 0.08 -4.80
C GLY A 266 8.42 1.45 -4.20
N TYR A 267 7.45 2.26 -3.78
CA TYR A 267 7.67 3.55 -3.09
C TYR A 267 6.76 3.69 -1.86
N ALA A 268 7.11 4.55 -0.91
CA ALA A 268 6.46 4.63 0.40
C ALA A 268 5.10 5.36 0.35
N GLY A 269 5.01 6.45 -0.42
CA GLY A 269 3.81 7.27 -0.56
C GLY A 269 2.78 6.75 -1.57
N ASP A 270 2.60 5.43 -1.68
CA ASP A 270 1.63 4.84 -2.61
C ASP A 270 0.17 5.20 -2.28
N PHE A 271 -0.74 5.00 -3.23
CA PHE A 271 -2.11 5.50 -3.09
C PHE A 271 -2.86 4.92 -1.86
N LEU A 272 -2.53 3.70 -1.41
CA LEU A 272 -3.13 3.10 -0.22
C LEU A 272 -2.54 3.69 1.06
N MET A 273 -1.25 4.04 1.07
CA MET A 273 -0.66 4.85 2.15
C MET A 273 -1.38 6.19 2.26
N ILE A 274 -1.55 6.89 1.14
CA ILE A 274 -2.23 8.19 1.12
C ILE A 274 -3.70 8.06 1.57
N GLU A 275 -4.41 7.02 1.14
CA GLU A 275 -5.77 6.73 1.64
C GLU A 275 -5.81 6.42 3.14
N HIS A 276 -4.81 5.73 3.67
CA HIS A 276 -4.70 5.49 5.11
C HIS A 276 -4.53 6.80 5.88
N VAL A 277 -3.64 7.69 5.40
CA VAL A 277 -3.42 9.03 5.95
C VAL A 277 -4.69 9.88 5.91
N TYR A 278 -5.44 9.84 4.81
CA TYR A 278 -6.71 10.55 4.66
C TYR A 278 -7.80 10.01 5.58
N LYS A 279 -7.91 8.69 5.74
CA LYS A 279 -8.88 8.07 6.65
C LYS A 279 -8.58 8.42 8.11
N ASN A 280 -7.31 8.54 8.47
CA ASN A 280 -6.87 8.86 9.83
C ASN A 280 -7.48 7.90 10.88
N ILE A 281 -7.55 6.62 10.53
CA ILE A 281 -8.02 5.54 11.39
C ILE A 281 -6.84 4.60 11.60
N PRO A 282 -6.32 4.47 12.83
CA PRO A 282 -5.20 3.57 13.12
C PRO A 282 -5.52 2.11 12.77
N LYS A 283 -4.53 1.38 12.24
CA LYS A 283 -4.67 -0.03 11.81
C LYS A 283 -3.42 -0.87 12.10
N GLY A 284 -2.99 -0.96 13.35
CA GLY A 284 -1.84 -1.78 13.70
C GLY A 284 -2.17 -3.15 14.30
N ASP A 285 -1.15 -3.99 14.39
CA ASP A 285 -1.20 -5.31 15.00
C ASP A 285 -1.19 -5.24 16.53
N GLY A 286 -2.33 -5.59 17.13
CA GLY A 286 -2.60 -5.43 18.55
C GLY A 286 -2.63 -3.97 19.00
N ARG A 287 -2.87 -3.76 20.31
CA ARG A 287 -3.08 -2.41 20.86
C ARG A 287 -1.88 -1.51 20.69
N LEU A 288 -0.67 -2.03 20.93
CA LEU A 288 0.56 -1.26 20.70
C LEU A 288 0.69 -0.85 19.23
N GLY A 289 0.41 -1.75 18.29
CA GLY A 289 0.45 -1.44 16.87
C GLY A 289 -0.51 -0.31 16.50
N GLU A 290 -1.74 -0.32 17.03
CA GLU A 290 -2.70 0.76 16.81
C GLU A 290 -2.21 2.10 17.36
N LEU A 291 -1.56 2.12 18.52
CA LEU A 291 -1.01 3.35 19.10
C LEU A 291 0.15 3.90 18.29
N VAL A 292 1.08 3.03 17.87
CA VAL A 292 2.19 3.41 16.98
C VAL A 292 1.66 3.93 15.64
N ASP A 293 0.61 3.31 15.11
CA ASP A 293 -0.02 3.74 13.86
C ASP A 293 -0.71 5.10 14.02
N ALA A 294 -1.43 5.29 15.13
CA ALA A 294 -2.02 6.58 15.51
C ALA A 294 -0.94 7.66 15.64
N PHE A 295 0.18 7.34 16.29
CA PHE A 295 1.32 8.23 16.40
C PHE A 295 1.84 8.68 15.03
N CYS A 296 2.06 7.75 14.09
CA CYS A 296 2.47 8.06 12.72
C CYS A 296 1.46 8.94 11.98
N LEU A 297 0.16 8.65 12.14
CA LEU A 297 -0.93 9.43 11.54
C LEU A 297 -1.04 10.85 12.11
N GLN A 298 -0.57 11.09 13.34
CA GLN A 298 -0.57 12.41 13.99
C GLN A 298 0.71 13.23 13.76
N ARG A 299 1.72 12.68 13.10
CA ARG A 299 2.95 13.43 12.77
C ARG A 299 2.70 14.57 11.77
N PRO A 300 3.52 15.63 11.81
CA PRO A 300 3.50 16.75 10.86
C PRO A 300 3.31 16.37 9.39
N ALA A 301 4.04 15.36 8.89
CA ALA A 301 3.93 14.93 7.48
C ALA A 301 2.52 14.43 7.14
N SER A 302 1.95 13.54 7.96
CA SER A 302 0.59 13.02 7.81
C SER A 302 -0.47 14.13 7.90
N LYS A 303 -0.29 15.07 8.83
CA LYS A 303 -1.15 16.26 8.95
C LYS A 303 -1.05 17.16 7.71
N ALA A 304 0.14 17.37 7.16
CA ALA A 304 0.36 18.14 5.96
C ALA A 304 -0.33 17.51 4.74
N ILE A 305 -0.25 16.18 4.56
CA ILE A 305 -0.98 15.47 3.50
C ILE A 305 -2.49 15.70 3.61
N ARG A 306 -3.08 15.59 4.82
CA ARG A 306 -4.51 15.86 5.02
C ARG A 306 -4.87 17.32 4.75
N GLY A 307 -4.05 18.27 5.21
CA GLY A 307 -4.24 19.69 4.94
C GLY A 307 -4.15 20.02 3.45
N ARG A 308 -3.19 19.42 2.75
CA ARG A 308 -2.97 19.56 1.31
C ARG A 308 -4.21 19.13 0.50
N ARG A 309 -4.89 18.05 0.88
CA ARG A 309 -6.14 17.62 0.21
C ARG A 309 -7.19 18.73 0.21
N ARG A 310 -7.43 19.34 1.38
CA ARG A 310 -8.37 20.46 1.53
C ARG A 310 -7.92 21.68 0.73
N LEU A 311 -6.66 22.07 0.90
CA LEU A 311 -6.09 23.22 0.21
C LEU A 311 -6.23 23.07 -1.31
N MET A 312 -5.96 21.88 -1.85
CA MET A 312 -6.07 21.63 -3.29
C MET A 312 -7.51 21.72 -3.79
N ALA A 313 -8.49 21.23 -3.05
CA ALA A 313 -9.90 21.40 -3.42
C ALA A 313 -10.29 22.89 -3.47
N GLU A 314 -9.84 23.68 -2.49
CA GLU A 314 -10.05 25.14 -2.44
C GLU A 314 -9.34 25.86 -3.60
N GLN A 315 -8.10 25.47 -3.92
CA GLN A 315 -7.35 26.03 -5.05
C GLN A 315 -7.98 25.69 -6.40
N LEU A 316 -8.48 24.47 -6.58
CA LEU A 316 -9.22 24.10 -7.78
C LEU A 316 -10.44 24.99 -7.92
N ALA A 317 -11.28 25.11 -6.89
CA ALA A 317 -12.46 25.98 -6.93
C ALA A 317 -12.12 27.45 -7.28
N ALA A 318 -11.08 28.00 -6.65
CA ALA A 318 -10.66 29.38 -6.89
C ALA A 318 -10.14 29.60 -8.33
N LEU A 319 -9.38 28.66 -8.87
CA LEU A 319 -8.80 28.77 -10.20
C LEU A 319 -9.81 28.47 -11.31
N THR A 320 -10.82 27.63 -11.04
CA THR A 320 -11.85 27.30 -12.04
C THR A 320 -12.96 28.33 -12.12
N ALA A 321 -13.28 29.04 -11.04
CA ALA A 321 -14.40 29.99 -10.99
C ALA A 321 -14.35 31.07 -12.09
N PRO A 322 -13.22 31.75 -12.38
CA PRO A 322 -13.18 32.78 -13.43
C PRO A 322 -13.42 32.24 -14.85
N PHE A 323 -13.11 30.97 -15.11
CA PHE A 323 -13.42 30.33 -16.40
C PHE A 323 -14.90 29.94 -16.48
N ALA A 324 -15.47 29.49 -15.35
CA ALA A 324 -16.88 29.13 -15.26
C ALA A 324 -17.81 30.34 -15.45
N GLU A 325 -17.45 31.50 -14.91
CA GLU A 325 -18.19 32.76 -15.12
C GLU A 325 -18.30 33.16 -16.61
N LYS A 326 -17.33 32.72 -17.42
CA LYS A 326 -17.30 32.94 -18.88
C LYS A 326 -18.00 31.81 -19.66
N GLY A 327 -18.49 30.78 -18.99
CA GLY A 327 -19.08 29.60 -19.62
C GLY A 327 -18.07 28.75 -20.39
N GLU A 328 -16.79 28.86 -20.10
CA GLU A 328 -15.74 28.13 -20.81
C GLU A 328 -15.60 26.69 -20.30
N ARG A 329 -15.23 25.76 -21.20
CA ARG A 329 -14.81 24.40 -20.82
C ARG A 329 -13.47 24.45 -20.09
N ILE A 330 -13.39 23.77 -18.95
CA ILE A 330 -12.25 23.84 -18.03
C ILE A 330 -11.53 22.49 -18.02
N ALA A 331 -10.36 22.46 -18.65
CA ALA A 331 -9.53 21.26 -18.72
C ALA A 331 -8.53 21.21 -17.55
N ILE A 332 -8.60 20.15 -16.75
CA ILE A 332 -7.76 19.91 -15.57
C ILE A 332 -6.97 18.63 -15.78
N MET A 333 -5.66 18.65 -15.53
CA MET A 333 -4.82 17.46 -15.58
C MET A 333 -4.19 17.19 -14.21
N ASN A 334 -4.46 16.03 -13.62
CA ASN A 334 -3.83 15.54 -12.39
C ASN A 334 -2.75 14.50 -12.73
N LEU A 335 -1.50 14.77 -12.37
CA LEU A 335 -0.35 13.90 -12.63
C LEU A 335 0.06 13.13 -11.37
N ALA A 336 0.26 11.81 -11.51
CA ALA A 336 0.43 10.89 -10.38
C ALA A 336 -0.73 11.03 -9.38
N CYS A 337 -1.94 10.85 -9.91
CA CYS A 337 -3.17 11.29 -9.30
C CYS A 337 -3.57 10.51 -8.03
N GLY A 338 -2.99 9.32 -7.81
CA GLY A 338 -3.28 8.49 -6.64
C GLY A 338 -4.78 8.30 -6.44
N PRO A 339 -5.33 8.55 -5.23
CA PRO A 339 -6.75 8.34 -4.96
C PRO A 339 -7.67 9.52 -5.37
N ASN A 340 -7.15 10.62 -5.94
CA ASN A 340 -7.91 11.78 -6.45
C ASN A 340 -8.88 12.45 -5.44
N ARG A 341 -8.64 12.32 -4.14
CA ARG A 341 -9.60 12.78 -3.13
C ARG A 341 -9.83 14.29 -3.16
N GLU A 342 -8.80 15.06 -3.43
CA GLU A 342 -8.87 16.51 -3.59
C GLU A 342 -9.75 16.93 -4.79
N LEU A 343 -9.71 16.17 -5.89
CA LEU A 343 -10.59 16.40 -7.03
C LEU A 343 -12.04 16.09 -6.66
N PHE A 344 -12.27 15.02 -5.91
CA PHE A 344 -13.63 14.64 -5.48
C PHE A 344 -14.24 15.67 -4.53
N ASP A 345 -13.46 16.15 -3.57
CA ASP A 345 -13.90 17.18 -2.64
C ASP A 345 -14.28 18.48 -3.38
N PHE A 346 -13.51 18.86 -4.40
CA PHE A 346 -13.85 19.99 -5.28
C PHE A 346 -15.14 19.73 -6.07
N LEU A 347 -15.22 18.60 -6.79
CA LEU A 347 -16.35 18.31 -7.68
C LEU A 347 -17.67 18.20 -6.93
N LYS A 348 -17.63 17.67 -5.70
CA LYS A 348 -18.82 17.52 -4.85
C LYS A 348 -19.51 18.85 -4.56
N GLU A 349 -18.74 19.93 -4.40
CA GLU A 349 -19.25 21.26 -4.05
C GLU A 349 -19.26 22.21 -5.28
N CYS A 350 -18.93 21.71 -6.47
CA CYS A 350 -18.76 22.52 -7.69
C CYS A 350 -20.10 22.72 -8.44
N PRO A 351 -20.65 23.96 -8.49
CA PRO A 351 -21.97 24.21 -9.11
C PRO A 351 -21.96 24.17 -10.65
N TYR A 352 -20.77 24.20 -11.26
CA TYR A 352 -20.54 24.18 -12.71
C TYR A 352 -19.77 22.92 -13.14
N SER A 353 -20.00 21.79 -12.46
CA SER A 353 -19.24 20.57 -12.71
C SER A 353 -19.39 20.06 -14.16
N ASP A 354 -20.45 20.42 -14.86
CA ASP A 354 -20.69 20.12 -16.29
C ASP A 354 -19.66 20.76 -17.23
N LEU A 355 -19.01 21.86 -16.81
CA LEU A 355 -17.93 22.52 -17.55
C LEU A 355 -16.56 21.87 -17.34
N ILE A 356 -16.42 20.98 -16.36
CA ILE A 356 -15.15 20.38 -15.96
C ILE A 356 -14.82 19.15 -16.81
N GLU A 357 -13.61 19.13 -17.37
CA GLU A 357 -12.98 17.95 -17.95
C GLU A 357 -11.68 17.63 -17.20
N ALA A 358 -11.64 16.53 -16.46
CA ALA A 358 -10.44 16.11 -15.73
C ALA A 358 -9.76 14.91 -16.41
N LEU A 359 -8.46 15.02 -16.67
CA LEU A 359 -7.57 13.92 -17.05
C LEU A 359 -6.72 13.52 -15.84
N CYS A 360 -6.96 12.33 -15.29
CA CYS A 360 -6.22 11.79 -14.15
C CYS A 360 -5.23 10.74 -14.65
N VAL A 361 -3.94 10.97 -14.39
CA VAL A 361 -2.83 10.16 -14.91
C VAL A 361 -2.10 9.48 -13.76
N ASP A 362 -1.96 8.16 -13.81
CA ASP A 362 -1.18 7.40 -12.84
C ASP A 362 -0.55 6.17 -13.48
N ILE A 363 0.58 5.72 -12.94
CA ILE A 363 1.18 4.44 -13.34
C ILE A 363 0.49 3.25 -12.66
N ASP A 364 -0.11 3.46 -11.48
CA ASP A 364 -0.77 2.41 -10.72
C ASP A 364 -2.22 2.22 -11.20
N SER A 365 -2.46 1.11 -11.90
CA SER A 365 -3.80 0.76 -12.38
C SER A 365 -4.81 0.58 -11.24
N GLU A 366 -4.37 0.16 -10.04
CA GLU A 366 -5.27 0.03 -8.89
C GLU A 366 -5.70 1.40 -8.37
N ALA A 367 -4.84 2.42 -8.43
CA ALA A 367 -5.20 3.80 -8.07
C ALA A 367 -6.24 4.37 -9.05
N LEU A 368 -6.10 4.06 -10.34
CA LEU A 368 -7.08 4.45 -11.36
C LEU A 368 -8.42 3.70 -11.18
N GLN A 369 -8.39 2.39 -10.93
CA GLN A 369 -9.59 1.61 -10.61
C GLN A 369 -10.26 2.10 -9.32
N TYR A 370 -9.47 2.52 -8.34
CA TYR A 370 -9.96 3.16 -7.13
C TYR A 370 -10.72 4.44 -7.46
N THR A 371 -10.11 5.32 -8.26
CA THR A 371 -10.70 6.58 -8.72
C THR A 371 -12.02 6.33 -9.46
N ASN A 372 -12.04 5.39 -10.41
CA ASN A 372 -13.23 5.04 -11.20
C ASN A 372 -14.42 4.60 -10.34
N ARG A 373 -14.16 3.85 -9.26
CA ARG A 373 -15.21 3.38 -8.35
C ARG A 373 -15.76 4.47 -7.44
N HIS A 374 -14.97 5.49 -7.13
CA HIS A 374 -15.34 6.50 -6.12
C HIS A 374 -15.82 7.82 -6.72
N VAL A 375 -15.44 8.14 -7.95
CA VAL A 375 -15.74 9.44 -8.54
C VAL A 375 -17.24 9.71 -8.70
N ASN A 376 -18.03 8.69 -9.04
CA ASN A 376 -19.49 8.81 -9.21
C ASN A 376 -20.29 8.45 -7.94
N THR A 377 -19.64 8.39 -6.77
CA THR A 377 -20.35 8.11 -5.50
C THR A 377 -21.07 9.35 -4.93
N PHE A 378 -20.93 10.49 -5.61
CA PHE A 378 -21.62 11.75 -5.36
C PHE A 378 -22.05 12.36 -6.70
N SER A 379 -23.04 13.25 -6.68
CA SER A 379 -23.59 13.86 -7.90
C SER A 379 -22.63 14.90 -8.49
N HIS A 380 -22.28 14.76 -9.76
CA HIS A 380 -21.58 15.76 -10.57
C HIS A 380 -21.82 15.50 -12.06
N LEU A 381 -21.52 16.49 -12.92
CA LEU A 381 -21.63 16.37 -14.38
C LEU A 381 -20.26 16.43 -15.10
N ALA A 382 -19.16 16.44 -14.33
CA ALA A 382 -17.80 16.47 -14.87
C ALA A 382 -17.46 15.23 -15.71
N SER A 383 -16.71 15.45 -16.79
CA SER A 383 -16.12 14.38 -17.60
C SER A 383 -14.76 13.99 -17.03
N ILE A 384 -14.62 12.73 -16.61
CA ILE A 384 -13.40 12.22 -15.97
C ILE A 384 -12.77 11.15 -16.85
N ARG A 385 -11.54 11.39 -17.30
CA ARG A 385 -10.74 10.47 -18.10
C ARG A 385 -9.57 9.95 -17.27
N LEU A 386 -9.37 8.63 -17.28
CA LEU A 386 -8.28 7.97 -16.58
C LEU A 386 -7.25 7.48 -17.58
N MET A 387 -5.97 7.75 -17.33
CA MET A 387 -4.88 7.33 -18.21
C MET A 387 -3.80 6.61 -17.41
N ASN A 388 -3.59 5.33 -17.73
CA ASN A 388 -2.48 4.57 -17.16
C ASN A 388 -1.18 4.90 -17.90
N GLU A 389 -0.33 5.73 -17.31
CA GLU A 389 0.92 6.15 -17.93
C GLU A 389 2.01 6.49 -16.90
N ASN A 390 3.25 6.24 -17.30
CA ASN A 390 4.44 6.63 -16.59
C ASN A 390 4.71 8.13 -16.82
N VAL A 391 4.38 8.95 -15.84
CA VAL A 391 4.57 10.42 -15.87
C VAL A 391 6.02 10.81 -16.13
N ILE A 392 7.01 10.03 -15.68
CA ILE A 392 8.43 10.29 -15.95
C ILE A 392 8.76 10.10 -17.42
N LYS A 393 8.33 8.99 -18.04
CA LYS A 393 8.52 8.74 -19.47
C LYS A 393 7.82 9.81 -20.31
N TRP A 394 6.62 10.21 -19.93
CA TRP A 394 5.89 11.29 -20.59
C TRP A 394 6.60 12.64 -20.46
N SER A 395 7.08 12.99 -19.26
CA SER A 395 7.83 14.22 -18.99
C SER A 395 9.12 14.31 -19.80
N LEU A 396 9.79 13.16 -20.00
CA LEU A 396 10.99 13.05 -20.83
C LEU A 396 10.70 12.97 -22.34
N GLY A 397 9.44 13.03 -22.77
CA GLY A 397 9.05 12.92 -24.18
C GLY A 397 9.26 11.53 -24.80
N ARG A 398 9.48 10.49 -23.99
CA ARG A 398 9.67 9.10 -24.44
C ARG A 398 8.36 8.44 -24.85
N VAL A 399 7.23 8.98 -24.41
CA VAL A 399 5.89 8.60 -24.85
C VAL A 399 5.16 9.85 -25.32
N LYS A 400 4.40 9.72 -26.40
CA LYS A 400 3.61 10.81 -26.98
C LYS A 400 2.13 10.47 -26.89
N HIS A 401 1.38 11.37 -26.28
CA HIS A 401 -0.08 11.32 -26.20
C HIS A 401 -0.64 12.60 -26.77
N GLN A 402 -1.80 12.52 -27.43
CA GLN A 402 -2.53 13.70 -27.89
C GLN A 402 -3.31 14.30 -26.72
N ILE A 403 -2.60 15.01 -25.85
CA ILE A 403 -3.20 15.73 -24.72
C ILE A 403 -3.37 17.19 -25.14
N GLY A 404 -4.62 17.64 -25.21
CA GLY A 404 -4.95 19.03 -25.52
C GLY A 404 -4.43 20.01 -24.46
N PRO A 405 -4.51 21.33 -24.72
CA PRO A 405 -4.07 22.34 -23.78
C PRO A 405 -4.99 22.40 -22.55
N GLN A 406 -4.39 22.56 -21.37
CA GLN A 406 -5.03 22.49 -20.05
C GLN A 406 -5.16 23.89 -19.44
N ASN A 407 -6.25 24.13 -18.71
CA ASN A 407 -6.40 25.31 -17.87
C ASN A 407 -5.58 25.16 -16.59
N ILE A 408 -5.60 23.97 -16.00
CA ILE A 408 -4.90 23.65 -14.75
C ILE A 408 -4.17 22.33 -14.91
N ILE A 409 -2.91 22.28 -14.50
CA ILE A 409 -2.16 21.03 -14.32
C ILE A 409 -1.72 20.99 -12.86
N TYR A 410 -1.85 19.86 -12.18
CA TYR A 410 -1.29 19.71 -10.84
C TYR A 410 -0.66 18.35 -10.57
N SER A 411 0.32 18.34 -9.68
CA SER A 411 0.90 17.12 -9.10
C SER A 411 1.34 17.40 -7.67
N VAL A 412 0.71 16.72 -6.72
CA VAL A 412 0.82 17.12 -5.31
C VAL A 412 1.71 16.23 -4.46
N GLY A 413 2.09 15.05 -4.97
CA GLY A 413 2.93 14.08 -4.25
C GLY A 413 4.02 13.41 -5.07
N LEU A 414 4.26 13.85 -6.32
CA LEU A 414 5.29 13.28 -7.19
C LEU A 414 6.64 13.99 -7.02
N CYS A 415 6.62 15.32 -6.86
CA CYS A 415 7.82 16.16 -6.89
C CYS A 415 8.85 15.78 -5.83
N ASP A 416 8.37 15.28 -4.69
CA ASP A 416 9.17 14.80 -3.58
C ASP A 416 10.15 13.68 -3.97
N TYR A 417 9.95 13.05 -5.13
CA TYR A 417 10.78 11.95 -5.63
C TYR A 417 11.62 12.34 -6.84
N LEU A 418 11.41 13.50 -7.43
CA LEU A 418 12.07 13.88 -8.67
C LEU A 418 13.40 14.55 -8.37
N ASP A 419 14.49 14.07 -8.98
CA ASP A 419 15.72 14.84 -9.05
C ASP A 419 15.54 16.12 -9.88
N ASP A 420 16.49 17.04 -9.82
CA ASP A 420 16.35 18.34 -10.49
C ASP A 420 16.20 18.23 -12.01
N ARG A 421 16.76 17.18 -12.62
CA ARG A 421 16.63 16.95 -14.05
C ARG A 421 15.20 16.54 -14.40
N LEU A 422 14.65 15.56 -13.69
CA LEU A 422 13.29 15.07 -13.90
C LEU A 422 12.25 16.12 -13.51
N PHE A 423 12.48 16.86 -12.43
CA PHE A 423 11.63 17.95 -11.97
C PHE A 423 11.52 19.05 -13.04
N LYS A 424 12.66 19.52 -13.59
CA LYS A 424 12.68 20.50 -14.69
C LYS A 424 12.04 19.96 -15.97
N ALA A 425 12.28 18.69 -16.31
CA ALA A 425 11.65 18.07 -17.48
C ALA A 425 10.13 18.01 -17.35
N MET A 426 9.61 17.65 -16.17
CA MET A 426 8.18 17.64 -15.87
C MET A 426 7.59 19.04 -15.98
N ILE A 427 8.18 20.06 -15.33
CA ILE A 427 7.72 21.45 -15.43
C ILE A 427 7.68 21.93 -16.88
N THR A 428 8.75 21.68 -17.64
CA THR A 428 8.83 22.07 -19.06
C THR A 428 7.73 21.41 -19.87
N ARG A 429 7.47 20.11 -19.62
CA ARG A 429 6.41 19.38 -20.32
C ARG A 429 5.02 19.89 -19.94
N CYS A 430 4.76 20.13 -18.65
CA CYS A 430 3.51 20.72 -18.19
C CYS A 430 3.28 22.09 -18.83
N TYR A 431 4.31 22.95 -18.86
CA TYR A 431 4.23 24.28 -19.46
C TYR A 431 3.81 24.23 -20.95
N GLN A 432 4.34 23.29 -21.72
CA GLN A 432 3.94 23.07 -23.13
C GLN A 432 2.47 22.70 -23.30
N HIS A 433 1.85 22.14 -22.27
CA HIS A 433 0.44 21.73 -22.27
C HIS A 433 -0.48 22.72 -21.56
N LEU A 434 0.01 23.86 -21.05
CA LEU A 434 -0.84 24.90 -20.47
C LEU A 434 -1.36 25.86 -21.54
N LYS A 435 -2.62 26.28 -21.39
CA LYS A 435 -3.16 27.44 -22.09
C LYS A 435 -2.45 28.72 -21.62
N PRO A 436 -2.40 29.78 -22.44
CA PRO A 436 -2.05 31.11 -21.94
C PRO A 436 -2.94 31.48 -20.74
N GLY A 437 -2.32 31.90 -19.63
CA GLY A 437 -3.02 32.15 -18.36
C GLY A 437 -3.39 30.89 -17.56
N GLY A 438 -3.00 29.69 -18.01
CA GLY A 438 -3.15 28.46 -17.26
C GLY A 438 -2.19 28.36 -16.07
N THR A 439 -2.54 27.49 -15.12
CA THR A 439 -1.80 27.37 -13.84
C THR A 439 -1.23 25.96 -13.66
N LEU A 440 0.04 25.89 -13.23
CA LEU A 440 0.68 24.65 -12.75
C LEU A 440 0.79 24.71 -11.22
N ILE A 441 0.28 23.70 -10.53
CA ILE A 441 0.38 23.56 -9.07
C ILE A 441 1.22 22.33 -8.73
N LEU A 442 2.32 22.52 -8.01
CA LEU A 442 3.20 21.44 -7.57
C LEU A 442 3.27 21.40 -6.05
N GLY A 443 3.12 20.20 -5.49
CA GLY A 443 3.37 19.96 -4.07
C GLY A 443 4.76 19.39 -3.86
N ASN A 444 5.52 19.93 -2.90
CA ASN A 444 6.77 19.36 -2.42
C ASN A 444 6.89 19.57 -0.90
N TYR A 445 7.44 18.60 -0.19
CA TYR A 445 7.80 18.72 1.21
C TYR A 445 8.98 19.69 1.36
N THR A 446 8.88 20.54 2.38
CA THR A 446 10.03 21.28 2.91
C THR A 446 10.70 20.48 4.03
N GLN A 447 11.96 20.81 4.32
CA GLN A 447 12.65 20.27 5.48
C GLN A 447 11.85 20.55 6.75
N HIS A 448 11.71 19.52 7.59
CA HIS A 448 10.97 19.59 8.84
C HIS A 448 11.56 18.60 9.85
N LYS A 449 11.22 18.77 11.13
CA LYS A 449 11.85 18.02 12.23
C LYS A 449 11.74 16.50 12.15
N ASP A 450 10.71 15.99 11.47
CA ASP A 450 10.46 14.55 11.33
C ASP A 450 11.12 13.93 10.09
N ALA A 451 11.83 14.72 9.27
CA ALA A 451 12.48 14.21 8.07
C ALA A 451 13.43 13.05 8.37
N VAL A 452 14.19 13.13 9.48
CA VAL A 452 15.10 12.05 9.90
C VAL A 452 14.33 10.77 10.24
N PHE A 453 13.20 10.88 10.93
CA PHE A 453 12.35 9.73 11.23
C PHE A 453 11.79 9.09 9.96
N MET A 454 11.31 9.92 9.01
CA MET A 454 10.83 9.44 7.72
C MET A 454 11.94 8.73 6.93
N ASP A 455 13.10 9.36 6.79
CA ASP A 455 14.20 8.84 5.98
C ASP A 455 14.84 7.59 6.61
N ARG A 456 15.15 7.64 7.91
CA ARG A 456 15.96 6.63 8.58
C ARG A 456 15.15 5.43 9.08
N ILE A 457 13.95 5.68 9.59
CA ILE A 457 13.11 4.62 10.20
C ILE A 457 12.08 4.11 9.21
N LEU A 458 11.28 5.01 8.63
CA LEU A 458 10.23 4.63 7.69
C LEU A 458 10.75 4.30 6.30
N ARG A 459 12.01 4.64 6.01
CA ARG A 459 12.62 4.56 4.68
C ARG A 459 11.81 5.31 3.63
N TRP A 460 11.07 6.33 4.05
CA TRP A 460 10.34 7.24 3.19
C TRP A 460 11.25 8.41 2.81
N GLU A 461 12.23 8.10 1.97
CA GLU A 461 13.25 9.04 1.53
C GLU A 461 12.68 10.01 0.49
N LEU A 462 12.72 11.31 0.79
CA LEU A 462 12.21 12.38 -0.07
C LEU A 462 13.29 13.40 -0.42
N ILE A 463 13.09 14.12 -1.52
CA ILE A 463 13.85 15.29 -1.92
C ILE A 463 13.11 16.53 -1.42
N TYR A 464 13.56 17.02 -0.27
CA TYR A 464 13.03 18.24 0.34
C TYR A 464 13.47 19.48 -0.43
N ARG A 465 12.52 20.41 -0.67
CA ARG A 465 12.76 21.69 -1.35
C ARG A 465 12.15 22.83 -0.56
N THR A 466 12.88 23.94 -0.53
CA THR A 466 12.38 25.22 -0.04
C THR A 466 11.66 25.97 -1.14
N ALA A 467 10.93 27.04 -0.82
CA ALA A 467 10.23 27.85 -1.82
C ALA A 467 11.15 28.54 -2.86
N GLY A 468 12.45 28.68 -2.55
CA GLY A 468 13.43 29.30 -3.46
C GLY A 468 14.11 28.33 -4.43
N GLN A 469 13.89 27.02 -4.27
CA GLN A 469 14.43 25.94 -5.11
C GLN A 469 13.34 25.45 -6.06
#